data_AF-A0A0F4G5Q1-F1
#
_entry.id   AF-A0A0F4G5Q1-F1
#
_cell.length_a   1.000
_cell.length_b   1.000
_cell.length_c   1.000
_cell.angle_alpha   90.00
_cell.angle_beta   90.00
_cell.angle_gamma   90.00
#
_symmetry.space_group_name_H-M   'P 1'
#
loop_
_entity.id
_entity.type
_entity.pdbx_description
1 polymer ?
#
loop_
_entity_poly.entity_id
_entity_poly.type
_entity_poly.pdbx_seq_one_letter_code
_entity_poly.pdbx_strand_id
1 'polypeptide(L)'
;MPSSSTHTTRSETRLLHLYIDTYRQLYHTNSTAAYHVTKHFSSLLELPVSSLMERATADQRLWWEWKVYLRKHEKSEALYSVSFLLGDVSRELMERGRKGEARVWKGHALEVVGMAKREQGEERR
;
A
#
# COMPACT_ATOMS: atom_id res chain seq x y z
N MET A 1 -18.44 12.06 -28.58
CA MET A 1 -17.34 11.37 -27.88
C MET A 1 -17.55 11.54 -26.39
N PRO A 2 -17.88 10.51 -25.61
CA PRO A 2 -17.91 10.65 -24.15
C PRO A 2 -16.47 10.75 -23.63
N SER A 3 -16.19 11.81 -22.89
CA SER A 3 -14.87 12.17 -22.37
C SER A 3 -14.33 11.10 -21.41
N SER A 4 -13.18 10.52 -21.78
CA SER A 4 -12.47 9.46 -21.03
C SER A 4 -11.86 9.94 -19.70
N SER A 5 -12.02 11.21 -19.33
CA SER A 5 -11.31 11.85 -18.22
C SER A 5 -11.80 11.43 -16.83
N THR A 6 -13.10 11.15 -16.66
CA THR A 6 -13.68 10.87 -15.33
C THR A 6 -13.26 9.52 -14.75
N HIS A 7 -13.08 8.51 -15.61
CA HIS A 7 -12.64 7.17 -15.20
C HIS A 7 -11.18 7.17 -14.74
N THR A 8 -10.32 7.93 -15.43
CA THR A 8 -8.90 8.08 -15.08
C THR A 8 -8.75 8.76 -13.72
N THR A 9 -9.41 9.90 -13.50
CA THR A 9 -9.33 10.64 -12.22
C THR A 9 -9.90 9.83 -11.04
N ARG A 10 -11.03 9.14 -11.21
CA ARG A 10 -11.63 8.33 -10.12
C ARG A 10 -10.68 7.27 -9.60
N SER A 11 -9.83 6.76 -10.47
CA SER A 11 -8.93 5.67 -10.12
C SER A 11 -7.54 6.09 -9.70
N GLU A 12 -7.04 7.22 -10.16
CA GLU A 12 -5.89 7.86 -9.53
C GLU A 12 -6.21 8.14 -8.06
N THR A 13 -7.42 8.61 -7.76
CA THR A 13 -7.92 8.74 -6.39
C THR A 13 -7.95 7.39 -5.67
N ARG A 14 -8.42 6.31 -6.31
CA ARG A 14 -8.45 4.97 -5.68
C ARG A 14 -7.04 4.44 -5.40
N LEU A 15 -6.11 4.56 -6.35
CA LEU A 15 -4.72 4.15 -6.18
C LEU A 15 -4.04 4.98 -5.10
N LEU A 16 -4.35 6.28 -5.00
CA LEU A 16 -3.87 7.13 -3.92
C LEU A 16 -4.40 6.70 -2.55
N HIS A 17 -5.68 6.34 -2.43
CA HIS A 17 -6.23 5.80 -1.18
C HIS A 17 -5.56 4.48 -0.80
N LEU A 18 -5.41 3.56 -1.75
CA LEU A 18 -4.69 2.30 -1.55
C LEU A 18 -3.25 2.54 -1.07
N TYR A 19 -2.56 3.53 -1.65
CA TYR A 19 -1.24 3.95 -1.18
C TYR A 19 -1.28 4.45 0.28
N ILE A 20 -2.19 5.37 0.61
CA ILE A 20 -2.27 5.97 1.96
C ILE A 20 -2.47 4.87 3.02
N ASP A 21 -3.40 3.94 2.78
CA ASP A 21 -3.68 2.85 3.70
C ASP A 21 -2.51 1.87 3.81
N THR A 22 -1.91 1.53 2.66
CA THR A 22 -0.72 0.67 2.61
C THR A 22 0.45 1.28 3.39
N TYR A 23 0.74 2.56 3.16
CA TYR A 23 1.87 3.25 3.78
C TYR A 23 1.73 3.31 5.29
N ARG A 24 0.54 3.66 5.82
CA ARG A 24 0.29 3.76 7.26
C ARG A 24 0.54 2.44 7.96
N GLN A 25 -0.04 1.36 7.44
CA GLN A 25 0.12 0.02 8.01
C GLN A 25 1.57 -0.45 7.93
N LEU A 26 2.18 -0.31 6.76
CA LEU A 26 3.52 -0.82 6.53
C LEU A 26 4.58 0.00 7.27
N TYR A 27 4.43 1.32 7.40
CA TYR A 27 5.43 2.18 8.04
C TYR A 27 5.66 1.82 9.52
N HIS A 28 4.59 1.50 10.22
CA HIS A 28 4.64 1.15 11.63
C HIS A 28 5.12 -0.29 11.88
N THR A 29 5.12 -1.15 10.86
CA THR A 29 5.68 -2.51 10.94
C THR A 29 7.11 -2.58 10.40
N ASN A 30 7.36 -1.98 9.24
CA ASN A 30 8.65 -1.95 8.55
C ASN A 30 8.76 -0.67 7.70
N SER A 31 9.36 0.38 8.27
CA SER A 31 9.50 1.69 7.63
C SER A 31 10.33 1.66 6.34
N THR A 32 11.33 0.77 6.25
CA THR A 32 12.13 0.57 5.03
C THR A 32 11.27 0.02 3.89
N ALA A 33 10.44 -0.99 4.17
CA ALA A 33 9.52 -1.56 3.19
C ALA A 33 8.46 -0.52 2.77
N ALA A 34 7.95 0.29 3.71
CA ALA A 34 7.02 1.37 3.40
C ALA A 34 7.62 2.40 2.43
N TYR A 35 8.87 2.81 2.65
CA TYR A 35 9.57 3.73 1.76
C TYR A 35 9.81 3.12 0.37
N HIS A 36 10.19 1.84 0.31
CA HIS A 36 10.35 1.14 -0.97
C HIS A 36 9.04 1.11 -1.77
N VAL A 37 7.92 0.73 -1.13
CA VAL A 37 6.58 0.73 -1.76
C VAL A 37 6.17 2.15 -2.18
N THR A 38 6.53 3.17 -1.41
CA THR A 38 6.25 4.59 -1.76
C THR A 38 6.93 5.00 -3.05
N LYS A 39 8.15 4.52 -3.33
CA LYS A 39 8.82 4.80 -4.62
C LYS A 39 8.06 4.19 -5.80
N HIS A 40 7.52 2.98 -5.64
CA HIS A 40 6.70 2.35 -6.68
C HIS A 40 5.39 3.10 -6.92
N PHE A 41 4.73 3.56 -5.86
CA PHE A 41 3.54 4.42 -5.99
C PHE A 41 3.86 5.80 -6.58
N SER A 42 5.02 6.37 -6.26
CA SER A 42 5.50 7.63 -6.83
C SER A 42 5.60 7.55 -8.35
N SER A 43 6.20 6.47 -8.86
CA SER A 43 6.24 6.21 -10.30
C SER A 43 4.83 5.92 -10.88
N LEU A 44 4.00 5.15 -10.17
CA LEU A 44 2.68 4.76 -10.66
C LEU A 44 1.69 5.94 -10.78
N LEU A 45 1.74 6.85 -9.81
CA LEU A 45 0.86 8.02 -9.70
C LEU A 45 1.48 9.29 -10.29
N GLU A 46 2.72 9.22 -10.76
CA GLU A 46 3.48 10.36 -11.27
C GLU A 46 3.55 11.53 -10.26
N LEU A 47 3.65 11.18 -8.96
CA LEU A 47 3.71 12.13 -7.85
C LEU A 47 5.05 12.01 -7.11
N PRO A 48 5.64 13.11 -6.62
CA PRO A 48 6.85 13.04 -5.78
C PRO A 48 6.62 12.21 -4.52
N VAL A 49 7.66 11.48 -4.10
CA VAL A 49 7.66 10.70 -2.84
C VAL A 49 7.27 11.57 -1.64
N SER A 50 7.79 12.80 -1.55
CA SER A 50 7.45 13.73 -0.47
C SER A 50 5.95 14.05 -0.42
N SER A 51 5.35 14.38 -1.56
CA SER A 51 3.90 14.67 -1.66
C SER A 51 3.05 13.47 -1.27
N LEU A 52 3.48 12.26 -1.64
CA LEU A 52 2.81 11.04 -1.20
C LEU A 52 2.93 10.85 0.31
N MET A 53 4.12 10.99 0.89
CA MET A 53 4.32 10.85 2.34
C MET A 53 3.52 11.89 3.14
N GLU A 54 3.49 13.13 2.69
CA GLU A 54 2.67 14.21 3.27
C GLU A 54 1.19 13.83 3.27
N ARG A 55 0.65 13.34 2.15
CA ARG A 55 -0.76 12.90 2.09
C ARG A 55 -1.05 11.73 3.02
N ALA A 56 -0.14 10.75 3.09
CA ALA A 56 -0.33 9.60 3.97
C ALA A 56 -0.26 9.97 5.46
N THR A 57 0.49 11.02 5.82
CA THR A 57 0.68 11.48 7.20
C THR A 57 -0.21 12.67 7.58
N ALA A 58 -0.95 13.26 6.64
CA ALA A 58 -1.80 14.43 6.89
C ALA A 58 -2.88 14.17 7.95
N ASP A 59 -3.53 13.00 7.91
CA ASP A 59 -4.49 12.60 8.95
C ASP A 59 -3.75 12.06 10.18
N GLN A 60 -3.43 12.96 11.09
CA GLN A 60 -2.74 12.63 12.35
C GLN A 60 -3.56 11.68 13.21
N ARG A 61 -4.90 11.76 13.18
CA ARG A 61 -5.74 10.87 13.99
C ARG A 61 -5.61 9.43 13.51
N LEU A 62 -5.79 9.19 12.21
CA LEU A 62 -5.63 7.85 11.62
C LEU A 62 -4.19 7.33 11.79
N TRP A 63 -3.19 8.20 11.70
CA TRP A 63 -1.80 7.84 11.97
C TRP A 63 -1.60 7.31 13.39
N TRP A 64 -2.16 8.01 14.39
CA TRP A 64 -2.11 7.57 15.79
C TRP A 64 -2.90 6.29 16.02
N GLU A 65 -4.08 6.14 15.41
CA GLU A 65 -4.89 4.93 15.50
C GLU A 65 -4.11 3.69 15.02
N TRP A 66 -3.42 3.78 13.88
CA TRP A 66 -2.58 2.67 13.39
C TRP A 66 -1.41 2.35 14.31
N LYS A 67 -0.74 3.39 14.83
CA LYS A 67 0.34 3.20 15.82
C LYS A 67 -0.15 2.53 17.09
N VAL A 68 -1.37 2.82 17.54
CA VAL A 68 -1.99 2.18 18.72
C VAL A 68 -2.46 0.77 18.40
N TYR A 69 -3.10 0.56 17.25
CA TYR A 69 -3.54 -0.74 16.76
C TYR A 69 -2.37 -1.73 16.72
N LEU A 70 -1.26 -1.36 16.09
CA LEU A 70 -0.08 -2.23 15.98
C LEU A 70 0.64 -2.51 17.31
N ARG A 71 0.35 -1.77 18.39
CA ARG A 71 0.83 -2.12 19.73
C ARG A 71 -0.01 -3.20 20.41
N LYS A 72 -1.25 -3.40 19.96
CA LYS A 72 -2.23 -4.32 20.55
C LYS A 72 -2.48 -5.56 19.70
N HIS A 73 -1.97 -5.58 18.47
CA HIS A 73 -2.19 -6.61 17.47
C HIS A 73 -0.86 -7.17 16.96
N GLU A 74 -0.92 -8.38 16.42
CA GLU A 74 0.22 -9.03 15.77
C GLU A 74 0.63 -8.23 14.52
N LYS A 75 1.93 -7.99 14.36
CA LYS A 75 2.51 -7.34 13.18
C LYS A 75 2.24 -8.16 11.92
N SER A 76 2.21 -9.48 12.06
CA SER A 76 1.94 -10.39 10.94
C SER A 76 0.55 -10.15 10.34
N GLU A 77 -0.48 -9.89 11.16
CA GLU A 77 -1.82 -9.54 10.69
C GLU A 77 -1.82 -8.27 9.83
N ALA A 78 -1.13 -7.22 10.28
CA ALA A 78 -1.01 -5.99 9.52
C ALA A 78 -0.26 -6.17 8.19
N LEU A 79 0.77 -7.01 8.15
CA LEU A 79 1.46 -7.33 6.89
C LEU A 79 0.56 -8.13 5.93
N TYR A 80 -0.26 -9.05 6.44
CA TYR A 80 -1.25 -9.72 5.60
C TYR A 80 -2.26 -8.73 5.02
N SER A 81 -2.78 -7.81 5.84
CA SER A 81 -3.64 -6.71 5.40
C SER A 81 -3.00 -5.89 4.27
N VAL A 82 -1.74 -5.47 4.45
CA VAL A 82 -0.97 -4.76 3.40
C VAL A 82 -0.86 -5.58 2.12
N SER A 83 -0.64 -6.90 2.22
CA SER A 83 -0.54 -7.74 1.02
C SER A 83 -1.84 -7.76 0.19
N PHE A 84 -3.01 -7.71 0.84
CA PHE A 84 -4.29 -7.59 0.16
C PHE A 84 -4.45 -6.24 -0.53
N LEU A 85 -4.04 -5.14 0.12
CA LEU A 85 -4.06 -3.80 -0.48
C LEU A 85 -3.17 -3.73 -1.74
N LEU A 86 -1.98 -4.31 -1.71
CA LEU A 86 -1.10 -4.41 -2.88
C LEU A 86 -1.69 -5.30 -3.98
N GLY A 87 -2.41 -6.36 -3.59
CA GLY A 87 -3.21 -7.18 -4.51
C GLY A 87 -4.32 -6.37 -5.20
N ASP A 88 -4.97 -5.46 -4.47
CA ASP A 88 -5.98 -4.56 -5.01
C ASP A 88 -5.42 -3.55 -6.01
N VAL A 89 -4.19 -3.05 -5.77
CA VAL A 89 -3.47 -2.24 -6.76
C VAL A 89 -3.25 -3.04 -8.04
N SER A 90 -2.75 -4.28 -7.92
CA SER A 90 -2.58 -5.17 -9.08
C SER A 90 -3.89 -5.39 -9.84
N ARG A 91 -5.00 -5.62 -9.14
CA ARG A 91 -6.32 -5.82 -9.75
C ARG A 91 -6.78 -4.58 -10.50
N GLU A 92 -6.69 -3.41 -9.87
CA GLU A 92 -7.04 -2.12 -10.49
C GLU A 92 -6.23 -1.87 -11.77
N LEU A 93 -4.93 -2.21 -11.78
CA LEU A 93 -4.08 -2.10 -12.97
C LEU A 93 -4.44 -3.12 -14.05
N MET A 94 -4.80 -4.33 -13.67
CA MET A 94 -5.24 -5.38 -14.61
C MET A 94 -6.53 -4.98 -15.33
N GLU A 95 -7.50 -4.43 -14.61
CA GLU A 95 -8.79 -3.96 -15.15
C GLU A 95 -8.62 -2.86 -16.23
N ARG A 96 -7.47 -2.18 -16.22
CA ARG A 96 -7.10 -1.12 -17.19
C ARG A 96 -6.24 -1.61 -18.34
N GLY A 97 -5.90 -2.89 -18.38
CA GLY A 97 -4.98 -3.44 -19.36
C GLY A 97 -3.49 -3.19 -19.07
N ARG A 98 -3.11 -2.61 -17.91
CA ARG A 98 -1.71 -2.42 -17.47
C ARG A 98 -1.11 -3.72 -16.89
N LYS A 99 -1.16 -4.80 -17.69
CA LYS A 99 -0.86 -6.17 -17.22
C LYS A 99 0.58 -6.35 -16.72
N GLY A 100 1.55 -5.67 -17.33
CA GLY A 100 2.95 -5.73 -16.92
C GLY A 100 3.14 -5.19 -15.51
N GLU A 101 2.60 -4.01 -15.25
CA GLU A 101 2.67 -3.36 -13.94
C GLU A 101 1.86 -4.11 -12.89
N ALA A 102 0.67 -4.60 -13.25
CA ALA A 102 -0.12 -5.44 -12.35
C ALA A 102 0.68 -6.64 -11.82
N ARG A 103 1.48 -7.31 -12.67
CA ARG A 103 2.35 -8.43 -12.23
C ARG A 103 3.43 -7.98 -11.23
N VAL A 104 4.01 -6.80 -11.42
CA VAL A 104 4.99 -6.23 -10.48
C VAL A 104 4.34 -6.01 -9.11
N TRP A 105 3.16 -5.41 -9.07
CA TRP A 105 2.42 -5.19 -7.82
C TRP A 105 1.98 -6.48 -7.13
N LYS A 106 1.60 -7.51 -7.91
CA LYS A 106 1.37 -8.86 -7.38
C LYS A 106 2.64 -9.45 -6.75
N GLY A 107 3.81 -9.19 -7.35
CA GLY A 107 5.11 -9.55 -6.79
C GLY A 107 5.33 -8.93 -5.41
N HIS A 108 5.12 -7.61 -5.29
CA HIS A 108 5.23 -6.91 -4.00
C HIS A 108 4.26 -7.44 -2.94
N ALA A 109 3.02 -7.78 -3.32
CA ALA A 109 2.08 -8.42 -2.41
C ALA A 109 2.63 -9.73 -1.84
N LEU A 110 3.23 -10.58 -2.69
CA LEU A 110 3.83 -11.85 -2.27
C LEU A 110 5.09 -11.65 -1.41
N GLU A 111 5.90 -10.64 -1.68
CA GLU A 111 7.05 -10.27 -0.83
C GLU A 111 6.58 -9.92 0.58
N VAL A 112 5.51 -9.13 0.71
CA VAL A 112 4.92 -8.76 2.01
C VAL A 112 4.31 -9.97 2.71
N VAL A 113 3.68 -10.92 2.00
CA VAL A 113 3.26 -12.21 2.59
C VAL A 113 4.45 -12.96 3.17
N GLY A 114 5.59 -12.95 2.48
CA GLY A 114 6.84 -13.53 3.00
C GLY A 114 7.32 -12.85 4.28
N MET A 115 7.14 -11.54 4.42
CA MET A 115 7.41 -10.80 5.66
C MET A 115 6.44 -11.22 6.76
N ALA A 116 5.13 -11.26 6.48
CA ALA A 116 4.09 -11.64 7.44
C ALA A 116 4.35 -13.02 8.06
N LYS A 117 4.73 -14.00 7.23
CA LYS A 117 5.07 -15.36 7.68
C LYS A 117 6.28 -15.40 8.62
N ARG A 118 7.28 -14.53 8.41
CA ARG A 118 8.45 -14.45 9.29
C ARG A 118 8.09 -13.86 10.64
N GLU A 119 7.38 -12.72 10.65
CA GLU A 119 6.90 -12.10 11.91
C GLU A 119 6.00 -13.07 12.69
N GLN A 120 5.08 -13.78 12.02
CA GLN A 120 4.24 -14.78 12.68
C GLN A 120 5.06 -15.92 13.31
N GLY A 121 6.17 -16.31 12.69
CA GLY A 121 7.10 -17.30 13.25
C GLY A 121 7.87 -16.79 14.46
N GLU A 122 8.08 -15.47 14.58
CA GLU A 122 8.70 -14.81 15.72
C GLU A 122 7.70 -14.56 16.86
N GLU A 123 6.46 -14.18 16.54
CA GLU A 123 5.37 -13.94 17.50
C GLU A 123 4.95 -15.21 18.27
N ARG A 124 5.17 -16.39 17.68
CA ARG A 124 4.85 -17.70 18.28
C ARG A 124 5.97 -18.29 19.14
N ARG A 125 7.10 -17.60 19.29
CA ARG A 125 8.26 -18.06 20.09
C ARG A 125 8.27 -17.38 21.45
#